data_AF-A0AA51N929-F1
#
_entry.id   AF-A0AA51N929-F1
#
_cell.length_a   1.000
_cell.length_b   1.000
_cell.length_c   1.000
_cell.angle_alpha   90.00
_cell.angle_beta   90.00
_cell.angle_gamma   90.00
#
_symmetry.space_group_name_H-M   'P 1'
#
loop_
_entity.id
_entity.type
_entity.pdbx_description
1 polymer ?
#
loop_
_entity_poly.entity_id
_entity_poly.type
_entity_poly.pdbx_seq_one_letter_code
_entity_poly.pdbx_strand_id
1 'polypeptide(L)'
;MEKTWASGAIELLKHADDHISKGEAFDQRIAFISIDNSVETAIRTFINIPFSLSGVKFSFKEKEDAGNSFPRMLNLVIDKASDKVSNIELSDVEFYHRLRNQLYHDGTGLSVDKNHLEAYRTIAELLLRNLFQIEISYSTSDNSLSTLILSWEEINKLIRQLLEANDIDFSATFKWEEAFKRGVLTKHQFSLYQKLSVIRNEQVHATSGEIESNRIKYGIEIASELRKLLEPDTKKIIYSYFLEHPTQAFSARGIGYIFQISKKYAIDILESLENDEKINSGTEEDTGLKLFQVKHSNT
;
A
#
# COMPACT_ATOMS: atom_id res chain seq x y z
N MET A 1 -16.95 5.06 18.93
CA MET A 1 -16.85 5.50 17.53
C MET A 1 -15.58 6.33 17.43
N GLU A 2 -14.55 5.82 16.76
CA GLU A 2 -13.31 6.56 16.57
C GLU A 2 -13.63 7.87 15.84
N LYS A 3 -13.24 9.01 16.42
CA LYS A 3 -13.39 10.33 15.79
C LYS A 3 -12.31 10.51 14.72
N THR A 4 -12.38 9.72 13.67
CA THR A 4 -11.55 9.88 12.48
C THR A 4 -12.39 10.50 11.38
N TRP A 5 -11.80 11.39 10.57
CA TRP A 5 -12.47 11.95 9.39
C TRP A 5 -12.89 10.85 8.40
N ALA A 6 -12.23 9.71 8.45
CA ALA A 6 -12.54 8.52 7.69
C ALA A 6 -13.77 7.73 8.21
N SER A 7 -14.44 8.16 9.30
CA SER A 7 -15.45 7.35 9.98
C SER A 7 -16.56 6.84 9.06
N GLY A 8 -17.06 7.67 8.15
CA GLY A 8 -18.11 7.27 7.21
C GLY A 8 -17.63 6.22 6.20
N ALA A 9 -16.40 6.36 5.69
CA ALA A 9 -15.83 5.37 4.78
C ALA A 9 -15.49 4.06 5.51
N ILE A 10 -14.98 4.13 6.74
CA ILE A 10 -14.72 2.97 7.60
C ILE A 10 -16.03 2.23 7.94
N GLU A 11 -17.09 2.96 8.25
CA GLU A 11 -18.41 2.39 8.53
C GLU A 11 -18.94 1.61 7.32
N LEU A 12 -18.86 2.19 6.11
CA LEU A 12 -19.23 1.50 4.87
C LEU A 12 -18.39 0.23 4.63
N LEU A 13 -17.09 0.27 4.91
CA LEU A 13 -16.22 -0.89 4.76
C LEU A 13 -16.57 -1.99 5.79
N LYS A 14 -16.91 -1.62 7.02
CA LYS A 14 -17.39 -2.56 8.05
C LYS A 14 -18.72 -3.20 7.67
N HIS A 15 -19.65 -2.42 7.12
CA HIS A 15 -20.89 -2.96 6.57
C HIS A 15 -20.62 -3.93 5.42
N ALA A 16 -19.63 -3.65 4.57
CA ALA A 16 -19.23 -4.60 3.55
C ALA A 16 -18.73 -5.91 4.18
N ASP A 17 -17.90 -5.85 5.22
CA ASP A 17 -17.40 -7.03 5.94
C ASP A 17 -18.54 -7.87 6.54
N ASP A 18 -19.57 -7.24 7.12
CA ASP A 18 -20.77 -7.93 7.62
C ASP A 18 -21.49 -8.71 6.50
N HIS A 19 -21.56 -8.14 5.30
CA HIS A 19 -22.15 -8.82 4.14
C HIS A 19 -21.24 -9.92 3.57
N ILE A 20 -19.91 -9.69 3.49
CA ILE A 20 -18.94 -10.72 3.09
C ILE A 20 -19.08 -11.96 3.98
N SER A 21 -19.27 -11.77 5.29
CA SER A 21 -19.38 -12.86 6.26
C SER A 21 -20.58 -13.79 6.02
N LYS A 22 -21.66 -13.29 5.40
CA LYS A 22 -22.86 -14.07 5.08
C LYS A 22 -22.68 -14.93 3.84
N GLY A 23 -21.87 -14.46 2.89
CA GLY A 23 -21.44 -15.24 1.73
C GLY A 23 -22.53 -15.52 0.67
N GLU A 24 -23.76 -15.04 0.84
CA GLU A 24 -24.81 -15.20 -0.15
C GLU A 24 -24.57 -14.30 -1.38
N ALA A 25 -25.08 -14.68 -2.55
CA ALA A 25 -24.87 -13.91 -3.78
C ALA A 25 -25.41 -12.48 -3.70
N PHE A 26 -26.51 -12.29 -2.96
CA PHE A 26 -27.03 -10.95 -2.68
C PHE A 26 -26.07 -10.16 -1.79
N ASP A 27 -25.61 -10.75 -0.68
CA ASP A 27 -24.68 -10.10 0.23
C ASP A 27 -23.35 -9.76 -0.44
N GLN A 28 -22.82 -10.63 -1.32
CA GLN A 28 -21.60 -10.35 -2.09
C GLN A 28 -21.74 -9.09 -2.95
N ARG A 29 -22.91 -8.89 -3.59
CA ARG A 29 -23.19 -7.65 -4.33
C ARG A 29 -23.27 -6.45 -3.39
N ILE A 30 -24.03 -6.55 -2.29
CA ILE A 30 -24.16 -5.43 -1.35
C ILE A 30 -22.80 -5.06 -0.74
N ALA A 31 -21.97 -6.05 -0.42
CA ALA A 31 -20.61 -5.84 0.04
C ALA A 31 -19.78 -5.10 -1.00
N PHE A 32 -19.80 -5.54 -2.26
CA PHE A 32 -19.05 -4.91 -3.34
C PHE A 32 -19.44 -3.44 -3.56
N ILE A 33 -20.74 -3.16 -3.48
CA ILE A 33 -21.31 -1.81 -3.54
C ILE A 33 -20.84 -0.97 -2.36
N SER A 34 -20.86 -1.55 -1.17
CA SER A 34 -20.45 -0.87 0.06
C SER A 34 -18.96 -0.54 0.05
N ILE A 35 -18.12 -1.42 -0.53
CA ILE A 35 -16.69 -1.15 -0.78
C ILE A 35 -16.52 0.02 -1.74
N ASP A 36 -17.21 0.03 -2.89
CA ASP A 36 -17.11 1.14 -3.85
C ASP A 36 -17.53 2.47 -3.24
N ASN A 37 -18.63 2.47 -2.50
CA ASN A 37 -19.10 3.65 -1.78
C ASN A 37 -18.12 4.11 -0.70
N SER A 38 -17.44 3.17 -0.03
CA SER A 38 -16.38 3.49 0.93
C SER A 38 -15.21 4.20 0.24
N VAL A 39 -14.75 3.69 -0.90
CA VAL A 39 -13.69 4.29 -1.73
C VAL A 39 -14.06 5.70 -2.19
N GLU A 40 -15.26 5.88 -2.75
CA GLU A 40 -15.74 7.19 -3.17
C GLU A 40 -15.85 8.16 -1.99
N THR A 41 -16.39 7.71 -0.86
CA THR A 41 -16.54 8.51 0.37
C THR A 41 -15.18 8.91 0.92
N ALA A 42 -14.19 8.01 0.90
CA ALA A 42 -12.83 8.27 1.35
C ALA A 42 -12.17 9.39 0.53
N ILE A 43 -12.21 9.28 -0.80
CA ILE A 43 -11.64 10.28 -1.71
C ILE A 43 -12.33 11.62 -1.53
N ARG A 44 -13.67 11.63 -1.55
CA ARG A 44 -14.48 12.84 -1.38
C ARG A 44 -14.18 13.53 -0.05
N THR A 45 -14.05 12.76 1.02
CA THR A 45 -13.73 13.30 2.34
C THR A 45 -12.32 13.89 2.35
N PHE A 46 -11.33 13.18 1.81
CA PHE A 46 -9.94 13.65 1.76
C PHE A 46 -9.79 14.99 1.00
N ILE A 47 -10.52 15.17 -0.10
CA ILE A 47 -10.55 16.45 -0.84
C ILE A 47 -11.12 17.60 0.03
N ASN A 48 -12.05 17.28 0.93
CA ASN A 48 -12.82 18.27 1.68
C ASN A 48 -12.30 18.57 3.08
N ILE A 49 -11.43 17.73 3.66
CA ILE A 49 -10.82 18.02 4.96
C ILE A 49 -9.86 19.22 4.91
N PRO A 50 -9.65 19.92 6.05
CA PRO A 50 -8.70 21.02 6.15
C PRO A 50 -7.26 20.63 5.79
N PHE A 51 -6.49 21.59 5.26
CA PHE A 51 -5.05 21.44 4.94
C PHE A 51 -4.23 20.94 6.14
N SER A 52 -4.56 21.37 7.35
CA SER A 52 -3.88 20.94 8.58
C SER A 52 -3.97 19.43 8.84
N LEU A 53 -4.90 18.73 8.18
CA LEU A 53 -5.14 17.30 8.33
C LEU A 53 -4.73 16.53 7.08
N SER A 54 -5.07 17.01 5.88
CA SER A 54 -4.69 16.35 4.63
C SER A 54 -3.20 16.52 4.28
N GLY A 55 -2.59 17.63 4.71
CA GLY A 55 -1.30 18.10 4.19
C GLY A 55 -1.37 18.59 2.73
N VAL A 56 -2.57 18.66 2.15
CA VAL A 56 -2.79 18.97 0.73
C VAL A 56 -3.84 20.08 0.59
N LYS A 57 -3.53 21.11 -0.19
CA LYS A 57 -4.40 22.27 -0.37
C LYS A 57 -5.23 22.10 -1.65
N PHE A 58 -6.53 21.88 -1.47
CA PHE A 58 -7.52 21.90 -2.56
C PHE A 58 -8.24 23.26 -2.59
N SER A 59 -8.19 23.95 -3.73
CA SER A 59 -8.92 25.20 -3.94
C SER A 59 -10.42 24.94 -4.11
N PHE A 60 -11.24 25.97 -3.86
CA PHE A 60 -12.68 25.88 -4.07
C PHE A 60 -13.03 25.53 -5.52
N LYS A 61 -12.34 26.14 -6.49
CA LYS A 61 -12.57 25.90 -7.92
C LYS A 61 -12.27 24.44 -8.30
N GLU A 62 -11.17 23.87 -7.83
CA GLU A 62 -10.84 22.45 -8.09
C GLU A 62 -11.91 21.50 -7.53
N LYS A 63 -12.45 21.81 -6.34
CA LYS A 63 -13.54 21.04 -5.74
C LYS A 63 -14.83 21.14 -6.55
N GLU A 64 -15.16 22.33 -7.03
CA GLU A 64 -16.33 22.57 -7.88
C GLU A 64 -16.20 21.88 -9.24
N ASP A 65 -15.04 21.98 -9.88
CA ASP A 65 -14.73 21.35 -11.18
C ASP A 65 -14.78 19.82 -11.10
N ALA A 66 -14.29 19.23 -10.00
CA ALA A 66 -14.42 17.80 -9.72
C ALA A 66 -15.88 17.40 -9.43
N GLY A 67 -16.59 18.23 -8.67
CA GLY A 67 -17.99 18.05 -8.32
C GLY A 67 -18.25 16.68 -7.66
N ASN A 68 -19.26 15.96 -8.16
CA ASN A 68 -19.60 14.62 -7.69
C ASN A 68 -19.09 13.50 -8.62
N SER A 69 -18.23 13.81 -9.59
CA SER A 69 -17.73 12.83 -10.53
C SER A 69 -16.56 12.05 -9.91
N PHE A 70 -16.77 10.75 -9.65
CA PHE A 70 -15.72 9.88 -9.10
C PHE A 70 -14.41 9.93 -9.91
N PRO A 71 -14.41 9.79 -11.26
CA PRO A 71 -13.18 9.93 -12.04
C PRO A 71 -12.47 11.28 -11.85
N ARG A 72 -13.22 12.39 -11.78
CA ARG A 72 -12.61 13.72 -11.59
C ARG A 72 -12.05 13.91 -10.19
N MET A 73 -12.75 13.42 -9.16
CA MET A 73 -12.24 13.44 -7.78
C MET A 73 -10.96 12.63 -7.65
N LEU A 74 -10.92 11.44 -8.27
CA LEU A 74 -9.76 10.57 -8.25
C LEU A 74 -8.55 11.22 -8.96
N ASN A 75 -8.76 11.79 -10.16
CA ASN A 75 -7.72 12.56 -10.85
C ASN A 75 -7.21 13.75 -10.02
N LEU A 76 -8.12 14.49 -9.36
CA LEU A 76 -7.70 15.61 -8.51
C LEU A 76 -6.82 15.16 -7.34
N VAL A 77 -7.11 14.01 -6.72
CA VAL A 77 -6.25 13.44 -5.67
C VAL A 77 -4.89 13.03 -6.24
N ILE A 78 -4.83 12.44 -7.42
CA ILE A 78 -3.56 12.09 -8.06
C ILE A 78 -2.73 13.34 -8.35
N ASP A 79 -3.33 14.36 -8.94
CA ASP A 79 -2.64 15.58 -9.35
C ASP A 79 -2.08 16.37 -8.16
N LYS A 80 -2.72 16.30 -6.99
CA LYS A 80 -2.39 17.12 -5.81
C LYS A 80 -1.76 16.35 -4.65
N ALA A 81 -1.98 15.06 -4.60
CA ALA A 81 -1.64 14.18 -3.49
C ALA A 81 -1.10 12.85 -4.00
N SER A 82 -0.32 12.87 -5.09
CA SER A 82 0.26 11.67 -5.69
C SER A 82 1.04 10.85 -4.67
N ASP A 83 1.68 11.48 -3.69
CA ASP A 83 2.38 10.84 -2.56
C ASP A 83 1.44 10.02 -1.67
N LYS A 84 0.18 10.43 -1.53
CA LYS A 84 -0.85 9.74 -0.73
C LYS A 84 -1.45 8.55 -1.44
N VAL A 85 -1.28 8.43 -2.75
CA VAL A 85 -1.86 7.33 -3.55
C VAL A 85 -0.81 6.61 -4.40
N SER A 86 0.48 6.93 -4.26
CA SER A 86 1.57 6.44 -5.12
C SER A 86 1.72 4.92 -5.14
N ASN A 87 1.18 4.25 -4.11
CA ASN A 87 1.30 2.81 -3.91
C ASN A 87 -0.02 2.08 -4.20
N ILE A 88 -0.99 2.76 -4.81
CA ILE A 88 -2.27 2.20 -5.23
C ILE A 88 -2.33 2.31 -6.75
N GLU A 89 -2.57 1.18 -7.41
CA GLU A 89 -2.75 1.17 -8.85
C GLU A 89 -4.13 1.73 -9.18
N LEU A 90 -4.15 2.92 -9.77
CA LEU A 90 -5.37 3.62 -10.18
C LEU A 90 -6.26 2.74 -11.08
N SER A 91 -5.62 1.99 -11.99
CA SER A 91 -6.32 1.09 -12.90
C SER A 91 -7.25 0.12 -12.18
N ASP A 92 -6.89 -0.29 -10.95
CA ASP A 92 -7.71 -1.23 -10.20
C ASP A 92 -8.96 -0.55 -9.66
N VAL A 93 -8.80 0.66 -9.11
CA VAL A 93 -9.91 1.44 -8.57
C VAL A 93 -10.92 1.72 -9.69
N GLU A 94 -10.43 2.11 -10.86
CA GLU A 94 -11.28 2.27 -12.04
C GLU A 94 -11.90 0.97 -12.53
N PHE A 95 -11.14 -0.13 -12.54
CA PHE A 95 -11.63 -1.44 -12.95
C PHE A 95 -12.79 -1.89 -12.06
N TYR A 96 -12.62 -1.86 -10.73
CA TYR A 96 -13.66 -2.28 -9.80
C TYR A 96 -14.84 -1.31 -9.76
N HIS A 97 -14.62 -0.01 -9.95
CA HIS A 97 -15.70 0.95 -10.11
C HIS A 97 -16.54 0.67 -11.37
N ARG A 98 -15.89 0.32 -12.50
CA ARG A 98 -16.60 -0.11 -13.73
C ARG A 98 -17.35 -1.43 -13.50
N LEU A 99 -16.73 -2.40 -12.84
CA LEU A 99 -17.35 -3.68 -12.51
C LEU A 99 -18.61 -3.47 -11.65
N ARG A 100 -18.55 -2.58 -10.66
CA ARG A 100 -19.72 -2.18 -9.86
C ARG A 100 -20.85 -1.66 -10.74
N ASN A 101 -20.54 -0.78 -11.70
CA ASN A 101 -21.56 -0.20 -12.58
C ASN A 101 -22.25 -1.26 -13.44
N GLN A 102 -21.50 -2.26 -13.93
CA GLN A 102 -22.07 -3.39 -14.67
C GLN A 102 -23.01 -4.23 -13.81
N LEU A 103 -22.63 -4.53 -12.56
CA LEU A 103 -23.46 -5.29 -11.61
C LEU A 103 -24.82 -4.60 -11.31
N TYR A 104 -24.88 -3.28 -11.40
CA TYR A 104 -26.11 -2.51 -11.23
C TYR A 104 -26.97 -2.44 -12.49
N HIS A 105 -26.35 -2.30 -13.66
CA HIS A 105 -27.05 -1.96 -14.89
C HIS A 105 -27.44 -3.16 -15.73
N ASP A 106 -26.70 -4.27 -15.66
CA ASP A 106 -26.95 -5.41 -16.55
C ASP A 106 -28.14 -6.29 -16.09
N GLY A 107 -28.65 -6.12 -14.87
CA GLY A 107 -29.87 -6.80 -14.38
C GLY A 107 -29.80 -8.34 -14.37
N THR A 108 -28.63 -8.92 -14.66
CA THR A 108 -28.41 -10.37 -14.88
C THR A 108 -28.46 -11.20 -13.60
N GLY A 109 -28.53 -10.58 -12.43
CA GLY A 109 -28.50 -11.29 -11.15
C GLY A 109 -27.18 -12.02 -10.88
N LEU A 110 -26.12 -11.75 -11.66
CA LEU A 110 -24.79 -12.31 -11.46
C LEU A 110 -24.25 -11.89 -10.09
N SER A 111 -23.66 -12.87 -9.39
CA SER A 111 -22.94 -12.58 -8.15
C SER A 111 -21.56 -12.02 -8.47
N VAL A 112 -20.94 -11.35 -7.49
CA VAL A 112 -19.54 -10.95 -7.58
C VAL A 112 -18.66 -12.11 -7.17
N ASP A 113 -17.60 -12.37 -7.93
CA ASP A 113 -16.61 -13.36 -7.54
C ASP A 113 -15.93 -12.97 -6.23
N LYS A 114 -15.69 -13.97 -5.39
CA LYS A 114 -15.11 -13.77 -4.06
C LYS A 114 -13.71 -13.15 -4.15
N ASN A 115 -12.91 -13.49 -5.15
CA ASN A 115 -11.57 -12.91 -5.29
C ASN A 115 -11.64 -11.43 -5.66
N HIS A 116 -12.56 -11.03 -6.53
CA HIS A 116 -12.80 -9.60 -6.84
C HIS A 116 -13.28 -8.83 -5.61
N LEU A 117 -14.14 -9.44 -4.81
CA LEU A 117 -14.64 -8.85 -3.57
C LEU A 117 -13.51 -8.63 -2.55
N GLU A 118 -12.70 -9.66 -2.30
CA GLU A 118 -11.55 -9.59 -1.40
C GLU A 118 -10.47 -8.62 -1.89
N ALA A 119 -10.19 -8.61 -3.19
CA ALA A 119 -9.23 -7.70 -3.81
C ALA A 119 -9.68 -6.25 -3.71
N TYR A 120 -10.94 -5.94 -4.05
CA TYR A 120 -11.41 -4.56 -3.99
C TYR A 120 -11.46 -4.05 -2.55
N ARG A 121 -11.89 -4.89 -1.61
CA ARG A 121 -11.83 -4.57 -0.17
C ARG A 121 -10.39 -4.25 0.27
N THR A 122 -9.41 -5.03 -0.20
CA THR A 122 -7.99 -4.81 0.10
C THR A 122 -7.50 -3.47 -0.45
N ILE A 123 -7.90 -3.11 -1.67
CA ILE A 123 -7.57 -1.81 -2.28
C ILE A 123 -8.22 -0.65 -1.52
N ALA A 124 -9.49 -0.79 -1.14
CA ALA A 124 -10.20 0.22 -0.34
C ALA A 124 -9.52 0.47 1.01
N GLU A 125 -9.07 -0.59 1.67
CA GLU A 125 -8.30 -0.50 2.90
C GLU A 125 -6.97 0.23 2.69
N LEU A 126 -6.20 -0.15 1.66
CA LEU A 126 -4.94 0.52 1.32
C LEU A 126 -5.14 2.02 1.06
N LEU A 127 -6.22 2.37 0.36
CA LEU A 127 -6.61 3.76 0.11
C LEU A 127 -6.91 4.51 1.40
N LEU A 128 -7.74 3.94 2.27
CA LEU A 128 -8.07 4.54 3.56
C LEU A 128 -6.83 4.75 4.44
N ARG A 129 -5.96 3.73 4.51
CA ARG A 129 -4.69 3.79 5.23
C ARG A 129 -3.82 4.93 4.69
N ASN A 130 -3.68 5.04 3.38
CA ASN A 130 -2.77 6.03 2.81
C ASN A 130 -3.32 7.46 2.87
N LEU A 131 -4.63 7.65 2.68
CA LEU A 131 -5.27 8.98 2.75
C LEU A 131 -5.36 9.53 4.18
N PHE A 132 -5.60 8.65 5.16
CA PHE A 132 -5.92 9.08 6.54
C PHE A 132 -4.93 8.58 7.61
N GLN A 133 -3.89 7.84 7.23
CA GLN A 133 -2.88 7.27 8.14
C GLN A 133 -3.50 6.42 9.26
N ILE A 134 -4.59 5.71 8.94
CA ILE A 134 -5.27 4.82 9.89
C ILE A 134 -4.73 3.40 9.78
N GLU A 135 -4.57 2.73 10.93
CA GLU A 135 -4.26 1.31 10.97
C GLU A 135 -5.55 0.50 10.83
N ILE A 136 -5.66 -0.29 9.76
CA ILE A 136 -6.70 -1.28 9.59
C ILE A 136 -5.99 -2.65 9.64
N SER A 137 -6.59 -3.60 10.38
CA SER A 137 -6.03 -4.95 10.52
C SER A 137 -6.48 -5.82 9.36
N TYR A 138 -5.51 -6.46 8.71
CA TYR A 138 -5.74 -7.46 7.67
C TYR A 138 -6.23 -8.79 8.27
N SER A 139 -7.17 -9.43 7.57
CA SER A 139 -7.31 -10.89 7.60
C SER A 139 -7.15 -11.40 6.18
N THR A 140 -5.91 -11.70 5.77
CA THR A 140 -5.65 -12.31 4.46
C THR A 140 -5.48 -13.80 4.60
N SER A 141 -6.02 -14.56 3.64
CA SER A 141 -5.67 -15.97 3.46
C SER A 141 -4.35 -16.08 2.68
N ASP A 142 -3.53 -17.05 3.06
CA ASP A 142 -2.29 -17.35 2.33
C ASP A 142 -2.61 -17.70 0.87
N ASN A 143 -1.80 -17.19 -0.06
CA ASN A 143 -1.95 -17.39 -1.50
C ASN A 143 -3.23 -16.82 -2.13
N SER A 144 -3.83 -15.78 -1.52
CA SER A 144 -4.95 -15.03 -2.09
C SER A 144 -4.52 -13.89 -2.99
N LEU A 145 -5.46 -13.39 -3.81
CA LEU A 145 -5.29 -12.19 -4.61
C LEU A 145 -4.97 -10.97 -3.73
N SER A 146 -5.57 -10.89 -2.54
CA SER A 146 -5.25 -9.87 -1.53
C SER A 146 -3.78 -9.93 -1.11
N THR A 147 -3.24 -11.11 -0.82
CA THR A 147 -1.82 -11.28 -0.46
C THR A 147 -0.89 -10.85 -1.60
N LEU A 148 -1.26 -11.14 -2.86
CA LEU A 148 -0.50 -10.68 -4.03
C LEU A 148 -0.52 -9.15 -4.15
N ILE A 149 -1.68 -8.50 -3.96
CA ILE A 149 -1.80 -7.03 -3.98
C ILE A 149 -0.93 -6.40 -2.90
N LEU A 150 -0.99 -6.91 -1.67
CA LEU A 150 -0.19 -6.39 -0.56
C LEU A 150 1.31 -6.61 -0.78
N SER A 151 1.69 -7.75 -1.35
CA SER A 151 3.09 -8.05 -1.69
C SER A 151 3.61 -7.14 -2.80
N TRP A 152 2.80 -6.86 -3.84
CA TRP A 152 3.12 -5.86 -4.85
C TRP A 152 3.32 -4.48 -4.23
N GLU A 153 2.41 -4.06 -3.35
CA GLU A 153 2.47 -2.77 -2.68
C GLU A 153 3.74 -2.59 -1.86
N GLU A 154 4.12 -3.61 -1.08
CA GLU A 154 5.37 -3.63 -0.30
C GLU A 154 6.60 -3.50 -1.21
N ILE A 155 6.67 -4.31 -2.28
CA ILE A 155 7.80 -4.28 -3.22
C ILE A 155 7.89 -2.95 -3.97
N ASN A 156 6.77 -2.42 -4.45
CA ASN A 156 6.73 -1.17 -5.20
C ASN A 156 7.22 0.00 -4.33
N LYS A 157 6.80 0.04 -3.07
CA LYS A 157 7.29 1.00 -2.08
C LYS A 157 8.79 0.89 -1.84
N LEU A 158 9.29 -0.33 -1.62
CA LEU A 158 10.71 -0.56 -1.39
C LEU A 158 11.55 -0.03 -2.55
N ILE A 159 11.18 -0.40 -3.78
CA ILE A 159 11.90 0.07 -4.96
C ILE A 159 11.82 1.59 -5.09
N ARG A 160 10.65 2.19 -4.86
CA ARG A 160 10.48 3.65 -4.89
C ARG A 160 11.41 4.35 -3.92
N GLN A 161 11.51 3.85 -2.69
CA GLN A 161 12.41 4.39 -1.66
C GLN A 161 13.88 4.19 -2.00
N LEU A 162 14.26 3.04 -2.54
CA LEU A 162 15.62 2.80 -3.02
C LEU A 162 16.01 3.83 -4.08
N LEU A 163 15.11 4.11 -5.02
CA LEU A 163 15.34 5.11 -6.06
C LEU A 163 15.43 6.53 -5.48
N GLU A 164 14.48 6.92 -4.63
CA GLU A 164 14.45 8.25 -4.01
C GLU A 164 15.67 8.51 -3.12
N ALA A 165 16.10 7.53 -2.31
CA ALA A 165 17.30 7.63 -1.47
C ALA A 165 18.60 7.74 -2.28
N ASN A 166 18.55 7.46 -3.59
CA ASN A 166 19.66 7.60 -4.51
C ASN A 166 19.43 8.73 -5.52
N ASP A 167 18.55 9.69 -5.22
CA ASP A 167 18.21 10.85 -6.06
C ASP A 167 17.74 10.47 -7.47
N ILE A 168 17.01 9.36 -7.58
CA ILE A 168 16.38 8.91 -8.83
C ILE A 168 14.87 9.13 -8.71
N ASP A 169 14.36 10.07 -9.51
CA ASP A 169 12.93 10.34 -9.59
C ASP A 169 12.18 9.13 -10.19
N PHE A 170 11.26 8.55 -9.40
CA PHE A 170 10.44 7.42 -9.81
C PHE A 170 9.49 7.76 -10.98
N SER A 171 9.16 9.03 -11.19
CA SER A 171 8.33 9.48 -12.32
C SER A 171 9.13 9.63 -13.62
N ALA A 172 10.47 9.67 -13.54
CA ALA A 172 11.31 9.89 -14.71
C ALA A 172 11.23 8.73 -15.72
N THR A 173 11.35 9.07 -17.01
CA THR A 173 11.34 8.11 -18.12
C THR A 173 12.51 7.13 -18.03
N PHE A 174 13.72 7.62 -17.73
CA PHE A 174 14.96 6.84 -17.73
C PHE A 174 15.38 6.35 -16.33
N LYS A 175 14.43 6.24 -15.41
CA LYS A 175 14.70 5.87 -14.00
C LYS A 175 15.42 4.53 -13.87
N TRP A 176 15.10 3.57 -14.73
CA TRP A 176 15.63 2.20 -14.64
C TRP A 176 17.07 2.15 -15.15
N GLU A 177 17.34 2.85 -16.25
CA GLU A 177 18.69 3.01 -16.79
C GLU A 177 19.60 3.70 -15.78
N GLU A 178 19.13 4.75 -15.12
CA GLU A 178 19.88 5.44 -14.08
C GLU A 178 20.07 4.55 -12.85
N ALA A 179 19.05 3.78 -12.44
CA ALA A 179 19.15 2.83 -11.34
C ALA A 179 20.21 1.75 -11.59
N PHE A 180 20.28 1.23 -12.81
CA PHE A 180 21.31 0.26 -13.20
C PHE A 180 22.70 0.89 -13.24
N LYS A 181 22.81 2.11 -13.78
CA LYS A 181 24.07 2.83 -13.88
C LYS A 181 24.65 3.16 -12.50
N ARG A 182 23.79 3.49 -11.53
CA ARG A 182 24.18 3.76 -10.14
C ARG A 182 24.30 2.50 -9.28
N GLY A 183 23.97 1.33 -9.82
CA GLY A 183 24.00 0.07 -9.07
C GLY A 183 22.95 -0.03 -7.95
N VAL A 184 21.88 0.79 -8.02
CA VAL A 184 20.76 0.77 -7.06
C VAL A 184 19.90 -0.47 -7.27
N LEU A 185 19.77 -0.90 -8.53
CA LEU A 185 19.10 -2.14 -8.90
C LEU A 185 19.96 -2.93 -9.87
N THR A 186 19.80 -4.24 -9.82
CA THR A 186 20.33 -5.19 -10.79
C THR A 186 19.29 -5.48 -11.86
N LYS A 187 19.74 -5.90 -13.05
CA LYS A 187 18.84 -6.38 -14.12
C LYS A 187 17.97 -7.54 -13.67
N HIS A 188 18.47 -8.39 -12.76
CA HIS A 188 17.72 -9.51 -12.22
C HIS A 188 16.57 -9.05 -11.30
N GLN A 189 16.85 -8.16 -10.33
CA GLN A 189 15.81 -7.56 -9.47
C GLN A 189 14.74 -6.86 -10.33
N PHE A 190 15.15 -6.10 -11.35
CA PHE A 190 14.20 -5.46 -12.27
C PHE A 190 13.36 -6.47 -13.07
N SER A 191 13.96 -7.54 -13.58
CA SER A 191 13.22 -8.58 -14.29
C SER A 191 12.17 -9.25 -13.40
N LEU A 192 12.49 -9.51 -12.12
CA LEU A 192 11.54 -10.04 -11.16
C LEU A 192 10.42 -9.03 -10.87
N TYR A 193 10.76 -7.76 -10.68
CA TYR A 193 9.78 -6.68 -10.48
C TYR A 193 8.80 -6.54 -11.65
N GLN A 194 9.30 -6.52 -12.89
CA GLN A 194 8.46 -6.48 -14.09
C GLN A 194 7.55 -7.71 -14.17
N LYS A 195 8.10 -8.89 -13.89
CA LYS A 195 7.33 -10.14 -13.91
C LYS A 195 6.22 -10.15 -12.86
N LEU A 196 6.52 -9.68 -11.65
CA LEU A 196 5.54 -9.51 -10.59
C LEU A 196 4.43 -8.56 -11.02
N SER A 197 4.79 -7.40 -11.60
CA SER A 197 3.82 -6.41 -12.11
C SER A 197 2.86 -7.02 -13.13
N VAL A 198 3.40 -7.77 -14.10
CA VAL A 198 2.59 -8.45 -15.13
C VAL A 198 1.64 -9.46 -14.50
N ILE A 199 2.14 -10.39 -13.68
CA ILE A 199 1.31 -11.41 -13.02
C ILE A 199 0.21 -10.75 -12.20
N ARG A 200 0.56 -9.73 -11.41
CA ARG A 200 -0.39 -9.01 -10.57
C ARG A 200 -1.47 -8.35 -11.42
N ASN A 201 -1.11 -7.64 -12.49
CA ASN A 201 -2.08 -6.95 -13.34
C ASN A 201 -2.98 -7.92 -14.09
N GLU A 202 -2.44 -9.05 -14.56
CA GLU A 202 -3.23 -10.13 -15.16
C GLU A 202 -4.28 -10.65 -14.15
N GLN A 203 -3.87 -10.94 -12.91
CA GLN A 203 -4.77 -11.56 -11.93
C GLN A 203 -5.77 -10.60 -11.29
N VAL A 204 -5.41 -9.33 -11.06
CA VAL A 204 -6.30 -8.33 -10.46
C VAL A 204 -7.43 -7.93 -11.42
N HIS A 205 -7.11 -7.82 -12.72
CA HIS A 205 -8.05 -7.42 -13.77
C HIS A 205 -8.65 -8.58 -14.56
N ALA A 206 -8.30 -9.83 -14.22
CA ALA A 206 -8.89 -11.02 -14.81
C ALA A 206 -10.40 -11.06 -14.59
N THR A 207 -11.13 -11.66 -15.54
CA THR A 207 -12.52 -12.05 -15.26
C THR A 207 -12.54 -13.22 -14.27
N SER A 208 -13.65 -13.45 -13.58
CA SER A 208 -13.73 -14.40 -12.45
C SER A 208 -13.30 -15.84 -12.80
N GLY A 209 -13.47 -16.26 -14.07
CA GLY A 209 -13.05 -17.59 -14.55
C GLY A 209 -11.58 -17.69 -14.96
N GLU A 210 -10.85 -16.57 -14.98
CA GLU A 210 -9.46 -16.47 -15.44
C GLU A 210 -8.46 -16.25 -14.29
N ILE A 211 -8.95 -16.14 -13.05
CA ILE A 211 -8.11 -16.03 -11.87
C ILE A 211 -7.49 -17.40 -11.57
N GLU A 212 -6.17 -17.47 -11.64
CA GLU A 212 -5.38 -18.69 -11.51
C GLU A 212 -4.60 -18.72 -10.18
N SER A 213 -5.01 -19.58 -9.24
CA SER A 213 -4.34 -19.68 -7.92
C SER A 213 -2.85 -20.00 -8.01
N ASN A 214 -2.42 -20.78 -9.01
CA ASN A 214 -1.01 -21.09 -9.24
C ASN A 214 -0.22 -19.84 -9.69
N ARG A 215 -0.83 -18.97 -10.51
CA ARG A 215 -0.23 -17.69 -10.91
C ARG A 215 -0.11 -16.75 -9.72
N ILE A 216 -1.15 -16.66 -8.89
CA ILE A 216 -1.14 -15.86 -7.66
C ILE A 216 0.00 -16.30 -6.75
N LYS A 217 0.07 -17.61 -6.46
CA LYS A 217 1.15 -18.18 -5.63
C LYS A 217 2.52 -17.86 -6.19
N TYR A 218 2.70 -18.02 -7.50
CA TYR A 218 3.97 -17.71 -8.15
C TYR A 218 4.34 -16.22 -8.05
N GLY A 219 3.37 -15.31 -8.19
CA GLY A 219 3.59 -13.88 -7.94
C GLY A 219 4.05 -13.61 -6.51
N ILE A 220 3.43 -14.25 -5.51
CA ILE A 220 3.81 -14.10 -4.10
C ILE A 220 5.23 -14.65 -3.85
N GLU A 221 5.59 -15.77 -4.48
CA GLU A 221 6.96 -16.32 -4.43
C GLU A 221 7.99 -15.35 -5.02
N ILE A 222 7.69 -14.75 -6.19
CA ILE A 222 8.55 -13.71 -6.80
C ILE A 222 8.70 -12.51 -5.86
N ALA A 223 7.62 -12.04 -5.24
CA ALA A 223 7.67 -10.91 -4.31
C ALA A 223 8.55 -11.24 -3.09
N SER A 224 8.42 -12.46 -2.53
CA SER A 224 9.25 -12.92 -1.43
C SER A 224 10.74 -13.01 -1.80
N GLU A 225 11.05 -13.52 -3.00
CA GLU A 225 12.41 -13.56 -3.54
C GLU A 225 12.97 -12.14 -3.71
N LEU A 226 12.20 -11.26 -4.34
CA LEU A 226 12.62 -9.89 -4.60
C LEU A 226 12.85 -9.11 -3.30
N ARG A 227 12.00 -9.28 -2.29
CA ARG A 227 12.19 -8.68 -0.96
C ARG A 227 13.54 -9.09 -0.34
N LYS A 228 13.91 -10.37 -0.43
CA LYS A 228 15.22 -10.84 0.06
C LYS A 228 16.38 -10.22 -0.73
N LEU A 229 16.23 -10.09 -2.05
CA LEU A 229 17.25 -9.48 -2.89
C LEU A 229 17.42 -7.96 -2.66
N LEU A 230 16.36 -7.26 -2.23
CA LEU A 230 16.39 -5.83 -1.92
C LEU A 230 16.81 -5.53 -0.47
N GLU A 231 16.87 -6.56 0.39
CA GLU A 231 17.19 -6.43 1.80
C GLU A 231 18.55 -5.75 2.07
N PRO A 232 19.65 -6.10 1.38
CA PRO A 232 20.95 -5.47 1.64
C PRO A 232 20.94 -3.97 1.36
N ASP A 233 20.23 -3.52 0.33
CA ASP A 233 20.16 -2.11 -0.05
C ASP A 233 19.24 -1.32 0.88
N THR A 234 18.12 -1.94 1.28
CA THR A 234 17.22 -1.39 2.31
C THR A 234 17.95 -1.23 3.65
N LYS A 235 18.73 -2.24 4.04
CA LYS A 235 19.57 -2.22 5.25
C LYS A 235 20.57 -1.07 5.24
N LYS A 236 21.22 -0.80 4.09
CA LYS A 236 22.15 0.35 3.95
C LYS A 236 21.45 1.68 4.17
N ILE A 237 20.29 1.90 3.54
CA ILE A 237 19.55 3.17 3.65
C ILE A 237 19.08 3.39 5.09
N ILE A 238 18.50 2.37 5.72
CA ILE A 238 18.08 2.46 7.12
C ILE A 238 19.29 2.80 8.00
N TYR A 239 20.42 2.13 7.80
CA TYR A 239 21.63 2.44 8.57
C TYR A 239 22.16 3.86 8.33
N SER A 240 22.15 4.35 7.09
CA SER A 240 22.52 5.75 6.79
C SER A 240 21.64 6.74 7.55
N TYR A 241 20.33 6.50 7.64
CA TYR A 241 19.44 7.34 8.44
C TYR A 241 19.79 7.32 9.94
N PHE A 242 20.13 6.15 10.49
CA PHE A 242 20.64 6.07 11.86
C PHE A 242 21.92 6.93 12.03
N LEU A 243 22.85 6.90 11.07
CA LEU A 243 24.08 7.71 11.10
C LEU A 243 23.81 9.22 11.03
N GLU A 244 22.75 9.64 10.33
CA GLU A 244 22.29 11.04 10.28
C GLU A 244 21.61 11.48 11.59
N HIS A 245 21.09 10.51 12.36
CA HIS A 245 20.40 10.72 13.64
C HIS A 245 21.06 9.98 14.82
N PRO A 246 22.37 10.19 15.09
CA PRO A 246 23.14 9.31 15.98
C PRO A 246 22.69 9.34 17.44
N THR A 247 22.06 10.45 17.87
CA THR A 247 21.58 10.62 19.26
C THR A 247 20.12 10.20 19.45
N GLN A 248 19.42 9.79 18.38
CA GLN A 248 18.02 9.40 18.44
C GLN A 248 17.89 7.88 18.55
N ALA A 249 16.92 7.44 19.34
CA ALA A 249 16.56 6.04 19.44
C ALA A 249 15.20 5.81 18.76
N PHE A 250 15.09 4.74 17.96
CA PHE A 250 13.90 4.44 17.18
C PHE A 250 13.35 3.07 17.55
N SER A 251 12.02 2.97 17.68
CA SER A 251 11.35 1.67 17.75
C SER A 251 11.23 1.06 16.35
N ALA A 252 11.06 -0.27 16.28
CA ALA A 252 10.78 -0.94 15.01
C ALA A 252 9.50 -0.41 14.32
N ARG A 253 8.51 0.04 15.10
CA ARG A 253 7.32 0.70 14.57
C ARG A 253 7.65 2.07 13.97
N GLY A 254 8.52 2.84 14.63
CA GLY A 254 8.99 4.13 14.13
C GLY A 254 9.75 4.00 12.82
N ILE A 255 10.67 3.04 12.73
CA ILE A 255 11.39 2.71 11.49
C ILE A 255 10.42 2.23 10.40
N GLY A 256 9.47 1.36 10.75
CA GLY A 256 8.40 0.94 9.84
C GLY A 256 7.59 2.11 9.30
N TYR A 257 7.34 3.14 10.09
CA TYR A 257 6.65 4.35 9.64
C TYR A 257 7.53 5.23 8.74
N ILE A 258 8.76 5.53 9.16
CA ILE A 258 9.71 6.38 8.41
C ILE A 258 9.98 5.79 7.03
N PHE A 259 10.28 4.50 6.98
CA PHE A 259 10.57 3.77 5.75
C PHE A 259 9.32 3.10 5.17
N GLN A 260 8.11 3.40 5.64
CA GLN A 260 6.85 2.82 5.15
C GLN A 260 6.88 1.30 4.89
N ILE A 261 7.67 0.55 5.66
CA ILE A 261 7.82 -0.91 5.58
C ILE A 261 7.01 -1.57 6.69
N SER A 262 6.68 -2.86 6.51
CA SER A 262 6.00 -3.62 7.55
C SER A 262 6.83 -3.65 8.83
N LYS A 263 6.18 -3.56 10.00
CA LYS A 263 6.85 -3.67 11.31
C LYS A 263 7.72 -4.92 11.39
N LYS A 264 7.22 -6.05 10.85
CA LYS A 264 7.96 -7.31 10.79
C LYS A 264 9.26 -7.16 9.99
N TYR A 265 9.21 -6.57 8.80
CA TYR A 265 10.41 -6.36 8.01
C TYR A 265 11.39 -5.38 8.67
N ALA A 266 10.88 -4.32 9.30
CA ALA A 266 11.71 -3.41 10.08
C ALA A 266 12.44 -4.14 11.22
N ILE A 267 11.76 -5.05 11.92
CA ILE A 267 12.39 -5.91 12.95
C ILE A 267 13.51 -6.75 12.33
N ASP A 268 13.23 -7.45 11.23
CA ASP A 268 14.22 -8.31 10.55
C ASP A 268 15.49 -7.51 10.19
N ILE A 269 15.34 -6.31 9.63
CA ILE A 269 16.47 -5.42 9.28
C ILE A 269 17.21 -4.92 10.53
N LEU A 270 16.48 -4.48 11.57
CA LEU A 270 17.08 -3.94 12.78
C LEU A 270 17.85 -5.00 13.55
N GLU A 271 17.33 -6.22 13.66
CA GLU A 271 18.04 -7.36 14.25
C GLU A 271 19.28 -7.71 13.42
N SER A 272 19.17 -7.68 12.09
CA SER A 272 20.31 -7.86 11.18
C SER A 272 21.39 -6.77 11.35
N LEU A 273 21.01 -5.51 11.60
CA LEU A 273 21.95 -4.42 11.88
C LEU A 273 22.58 -4.52 13.28
N GLU A 274 21.81 -4.96 14.27
CA GLU A 274 22.27 -5.21 15.63
C GLU A 274 23.30 -6.35 15.66
N ASN A 275 23.02 -7.45 14.94
CA ASN A 275 23.94 -8.57 14.79
C ASN A 275 25.26 -8.19 14.09
N ASP A 276 25.22 -7.24 13.15
CA ASP A 276 26.40 -6.68 12.48
C ASP A 276 27.13 -5.63 13.35
N GLU A 277 26.72 -5.44 14.60
CA GLU A 277 27.23 -4.44 15.54
C GLU A 277 27.15 -2.99 15.05
N LYS A 278 26.25 -2.69 14.10
CA LYS A 278 26.06 -1.34 13.53
C LYS A 278 25.20 -0.46 14.42
N ILE A 279 24.24 -1.08 15.10
CA ILE A 279 23.33 -0.44 16.06
C ILE A 279 23.32 -1.26 17.35
N ASN A 280 22.85 -0.66 18.43
CA ASN A 280 22.52 -1.35 19.67
C ASN A 280 21.02 -1.23 19.96
N SER A 281 20.52 -2.06 20.87
CA SER A 281 19.16 -1.91 21.38
C SER A 281 19.12 -1.79 22.90
N GLY A 282 18.05 -1.17 23.38
CA GLY A 282 17.69 -1.08 24.80
C GLY A 282 16.18 -1.13 24.95
N THR A 283 15.72 -1.44 26.16
CA THR A 283 14.30 -1.40 26.50
C THR A 283 14.03 -0.14 27.32
N GLU A 284 13.10 0.69 26.87
CA GLU A 284 12.67 1.86 27.63
C GLU A 284 11.90 1.43 28.89
N GLU A 285 12.33 1.90 30.07
CA GLU A 285 11.83 1.43 31.37
C GLU A 285 10.32 1.69 31.56
N ASP A 286 9.83 2.84 31.08
CA ASP A 286 8.45 3.28 31.29
C ASP A 286 7.44 2.56 30.37
N THR A 287 7.84 2.26 29.14
CA THR A 287 6.94 1.73 28.10
C THR A 287 7.19 0.25 27.77
N GLY A 288 8.33 -0.29 28.16
CA GLY A 288 8.79 -1.63 27.76
C GLY A 288 9.12 -1.76 26.27
N LEU A 289 9.21 -0.65 25.53
CA LEU A 289 9.50 -0.67 24.11
C LEU A 289 10.98 -0.92 23.84
N LYS A 290 11.27 -1.88 22.94
CA LYS A 290 12.61 -2.06 22.39
C LYS A 290 12.92 -0.92 21.41
N LEU A 291 13.95 -0.15 21.72
CA LEU A 291 14.47 0.95 20.93
C LEU A 291 15.86 0.60 20.42
N PHE A 292 16.21 1.15 19.27
CA PHE A 292 17.49 0.93 18.60
C PHE A 292 18.21 2.27 18.39
N GLN A 293 19.53 2.31 18.46
CA GLN A 293 20.36 3.51 18.25
C GLN A 293 21.69 3.14 17.59
N VAL A 294 22.36 4.09 16.91
CA VAL A 294 23.73 3.88 16.40
C VAL A 294 24.66 3.45 17.54
N LYS A 295 25.42 2.37 17.30
CA LYS A 295 26.51 1.98 18.20
C LYS A 295 27.67 2.95 18.00
N HIS A 296 27.89 3.85 18.94
CA HIS A 296 29.09 4.68 18.93
C HIS A 296 30.32 3.79 19.12
N SER A 297 31.27 3.85 18.19
CA SER A 297 32.60 3.30 18.44
C SER A 297 33.22 4.13 19.55
N ASN A 298 33.39 3.53 20.74
CA ASN A 298 34.27 4.10 21.76
C ASN A 298 35.67 4.17 21.15
N THR A 299 36.08 5.36 20.70
CA THR A 299 37.49 5.70 20.52
C THR A 299 38.19 5.79 21.86
#